data_AF-A0A8T5SPL6-F1
#
_entry.id   AF-A0A8T5SPL6-F1
#
_cell.length_a   1.000
_cell.length_b   1.000
_cell.length_c   1.000
_cell.angle_alpha   90.00
_cell.angle_beta   90.00
_cell.angle_gamma   90.00
#
_symmetry.space_group_name_H-M   'P 1'
#
loop_
_entity.id
_entity.type
_entity.pdbx_description
1 polymer ?
#
loop_
_entity_poly.entity_id
_entity_poly.type
_entity_poly.pdbx_seq_one_letter_code
_entity_poly.pdbx_strand_id
1 'polypeptide(L)' 'MAEGLKWMQCPVCKESIYWEIPTEELKQVKRFPAPVVVNHNGHYLICYLDSHYQLADTEIAIANVEGKAKK' A
#
# COMPACT_ATOMS: atom_id res chain seq x y z
N MET A 1 16.61 -14.90 3.67
CA MET A 1 15.20 -15.03 4.09
C MET A 1 14.72 -13.68 4.58
N ALA A 2 14.43 -12.75 3.65
CA ALA A 2 13.95 -11.38 3.97
C ALA A 2 13.49 -10.59 2.72
N GLU A 3 13.51 -11.17 1.51
CA GLU A 3 13.13 -10.46 0.29
C GLU A 3 11.61 -10.54 0.11
N GLY A 4 10.86 -9.70 0.82
CA GLY A 4 9.42 -9.57 0.60
C GLY A 4 8.61 -9.11 1.80
N LEU A 5 9.10 -9.29 3.02
CA LEU A 5 8.39 -8.85 4.23
C LEU A 5 8.71 -7.38 4.52
N LYS A 6 7.70 -6.51 4.41
CA LYS A 6 7.78 -5.11 4.81
C LYS A 6 7.08 -4.91 6.14
N TRP A 7 7.67 -4.05 6.95
CA TRP A 7 7.05 -3.61 8.19
C TRP A 7 6.68 -2.13 8.06
N MET A 8 5.55 -1.76 8.65
CA MET A 8 5.16 -0.36 8.85
C MET A 8 4.34 -0.24 10.12
N GLN A 9 4.23 0.97 10.67
CA GLN A 9 3.32 1.22 11.78
C GLN A 9 1.98 1.71 11.25
N CYS A 10 0.88 1.12 11.72
CA CYS A 10 -0.45 1.63 11.42
C CYS A 10 -0.57 3.08 11.94
N PRO A 11 -0.81 4.09 11.09
CA PRO A 11 -0.95 5.46 11.55
C PRO A 11 -2.18 5.68 12.46
N VAL A 12 -3.18 4.78 12.39
CA VAL A 12 -4.42 4.83 13.19
C VAL A 12 -4.24 4.22 14.58
N CYS A 13 -3.98 2.92 14.70
CA CYS A 13 -3.86 2.23 16.00
C CYS A 13 -2.43 2.16 16.56
N LYS A 14 -1.42 2.61 15.80
CA LYS A 14 0.01 2.57 16.18
C LYS A 14 0.61 1.16 16.34
N GLU A 15 -0.11 0.13 15.92
CA GLU A 15 0.39 -1.25 15.90
C GLU A 15 1.35 -1.49 14.72
N SER A 16 2.30 -2.40 14.90
CA SER A 16 3.20 -2.83 13.83
C SER A 16 2.49 -3.80 12.89
N ILE A 17 2.54 -3.50 11.60
CA ILE A 17 2.01 -4.32 10.51
C ILE A 17 3.20 -4.92 9.79
N TYR A 18 3.20 -6.25 9.66
CA TYR A 18 4.12 -6.97 8.79
C TYR A 18 3.33 -7.56 7.64
N TRP A 19 3.75 -7.28 6.41
CA TRP A 19 3.03 -7.69 5.22
C TRP A 19 3.99 -8.08 4.10
N GLU A 20 3.51 -8.94 3.22
CA GLU A 20 4.27 -9.40 2.06
C GLU A 20 3.95 -8.52 0.84
N ILE A 21 5.00 -8.11 0.13
CA ILE A 21 4.83 -7.33 -1.09
C ILE A 21 4.28 -8.23 -2.21
N PRO A 22 3.16 -7.84 -2.87
CA PRO A 22 2.59 -8.58 -4.00
C PRO A 22 3.42 -8.38 -5.28
N THR A 23 4.57 -9.04 -5.37
CA THR A 23 5.57 -8.81 -6.42
C THR A 23 5.08 -9.21 -7.81
N GLU A 24 4.24 -10.23 -7.95
CA GLU A 24 3.72 -10.68 -9.25
C GLU A 24 2.70 -9.69 -9.84
N GLU A 25 1.85 -9.11 -8.99
CA GLU A 25 0.91 -8.05 -9.36
C GLU A 25 1.66 -6.76 -9.71
N LEU A 26 2.72 -6.44 -8.97
CA LEU A 26 3.53 -5.25 -9.22
C LEU A 26 4.35 -5.34 -10.51
N LYS A 27 4.62 -6.52 -11.06
CA LYS A 27 5.23 -6.64 -12.40
C LYS A 27 4.30 -6.14 -13.51
N GLN A 28 3.00 -6.07 -13.25
CA GLN A 28 1.98 -5.72 -14.25
C GLN A 28 1.57 -4.24 -14.18
N VAL A 29 1.98 -3.50 -13.14
CA VAL A 29 1.67 -2.07 -13.06
C VAL A 29 2.47 -1.27 -14.09
N LYS A 30 1.77 -0.33 -14.73
CA LYS A 30 2.34 0.50 -15.81
C LYS A 30 3.12 1.72 -15.29
N ARG A 31 2.98 2.06 -14.02
CA ARG A 31 3.55 3.28 -13.44
C ARG A 31 3.82 3.09 -11.94
N PHE A 32 4.91 3.71 -11.50
CA PHE A 32 5.28 3.86 -10.09
C PHE A 32 5.21 5.34 -9.66
N PRO A 33 5.02 5.62 -8.36
CA PRO A 33 4.78 4.64 -7.29
C PRO A 33 3.39 3.99 -7.41
N ALA A 34 3.32 2.69 -7.15
CA ALA A 34 2.12 1.88 -7.31
C ALA A 34 1.36 1.79 -5.97
N PRO A 35 0.07 2.13 -5.93
CA PRO A 35 -0.72 2.01 -4.72
C PRO A 35 -1.06 0.54 -4.43
N VAL A 36 -0.80 0.09 -3.21
CA VAL A 36 -1.21 -1.21 -2.68
C VAL A 36 -2.10 -0.97 -1.47
N VAL A 37 -3.27 -1.60 -1.45
CA VAL A 37 -4.21 -1.45 -0.33
C VAL A 37 -3.96 -2.57 0.69
N VAL A 38 -3.63 -2.18 1.92
CA VAL A 38 -3.44 -3.08 3.06
C VAL A 38 -4.56 -2.82 4.07
N ASN A 39 -5.34 -3.86 4.40
CA ASN A 39 -6.35 -3.77 5.45
C ASN A 39 -5.77 -4.29 6.76
N HIS A 40 -5.74 -3.43 7.79
CA HIS A 40 -5.33 -3.78 9.15
C HIS A 40 -6.45 -3.45 10.13
N ASN A 41 -7.13 -4.46 10.69
CA ASN A 41 -8.20 -4.28 11.69
C ASN A 41 -9.30 -3.28 11.27
N GLY A 42 -9.65 -3.24 9.99
CA GLY A 42 -10.63 -2.30 9.44
C GLY A 42 -10.06 -0.93 9.07
N HIS A 43 -8.76 -0.71 9.26
CA HIS A 43 -8.03 0.44 8.73
C HIS A 43 -7.49 0.11 7.34
N TYR A 44 -8.01 0.80 6.33
CA TYR A 44 -7.50 0.69 4.96
C TYR A 44 -6.33 1.65 4.77
N LEU A 45 -5.15 1.09 4.56
CA LEU A 45 -3.92 1.81 4.30
C LEU A 45 -3.58 1.70 2.82
N ILE A 46 -3.28 2.83 2.19
CA ILE A 46 -2.75 2.87 0.82
C ILE A 46 -1.25 3.02 0.93
N CYS A 47 -0.53 1.95 0.65
CA CYS A 47 0.92 1.89 0.64
C CYS A 47 1.44 2.11 -0.77
N TYR A 48 2.15 3.22 -1.00
CA TYR A 48 2.75 3.50 -2.29
C TYR A 48 4.13 2.85 -2.36
N LEU A 49 4.29 1.88 -3.26
CA LEU A 49 5.57 1.22 -3.49
C LEU A 49 6.27 1.82 -4.70
N ASP A 50 7.58 2.03 -4.62
CA ASP A 50 8.40 2.47 -5.76
C ASP A 50 8.81 1.29 -6.68
N SER A 51 9.58 1.59 -7.73
CA SER A 51 10.05 0.57 -8.68
C SER A 51 11.05 -0.44 -8.08
N HIS A 52 11.56 -0.19 -6.88
CA HIS A 52 12.44 -1.09 -6.13
C HIS A 52 11.68 -1.80 -4.99
N TYR A 53 10.35 -1.76 -5.03
CA TYR A 53 9.46 -2.31 -4.01
C TYR A 53 9.73 -1.76 -2.59
N GLN A 54 10.19 -0.52 -2.51
CA GLN A 54 10.34 0.21 -1.26
C GLN A 54 9.07 1.01 -0.99
N LEU A 55 8.70 1.11 0.29
CA LEU A 55 7.59 1.96 0.73
C LEU A 55 8.00 3.42 0.57
N ALA A 56 7.38 4.11 -0.38
CA ALA A 56 7.63 5.52 -0.66
C ALA A 56 6.73 6.42 0.20
N ASP A 57 5.48 6.03 0.40
CA ASP A 57 4.51 6.77 1.21
C ASP A 57 3.38 5.88 1.72
N THR A 58 2.61 6.35 2.71
CA THR A 58 1.44 5.66 3.26
C THR A 58 0.32 6.64 3.61
N GLU A 59 -0.85 6.41 3.02
CA GLU A 59 -2.07 7.18 3.30
C GLU A 59 -3.11 6.30 4.00
N ILE A 60 -4.03 6.93 4.76
CA ILE A 60 -5.20 6.26 5.32
C ILE A 60 -6.39 6.55 4.41
N ALA A 61 -7.02 5.51 3.89
CA ALA A 61 -8.31 5.62 3.24
C ALA A 61 -9.42 5.60 4.31
N ILE A 62 -9.81 6.79 4.79
CA ILE A 62 -10.89 6.96 5.79
C ILE A 62 -12.27 6.84 5.11
N ALA A 63 -12.36 7.13 3.81
CA ALA A 63 -13.53 6.92 2.98
C ALA A 63 -13.10 6.74 1.52
N ASN A 64 -13.67 5.76 0.82
CA ASN A 64 -13.41 5.53 -0.60
C ASN A 64 -14.57 6.14 -1.40
N VAL A 65 -14.44 7.42 -1.77
CA VAL A 65 -15.47 8.12 -2.54
C VAL A 65 -15.06 8.12 -4.01
N GLU A 66 -15.87 7.49 -4.86
CA GLU A 66 -15.57 7.38 -6.28
C GLU A 66 -15.81 8.72 -7.01
N GLY A 67 -14.74 9.29 -7.58
CA GLY A 67 -14.81 10.45 -8.46
C GLY A 67 -15.04 10.03 -9.91
N LYS A 68 -15.94 10.70 -10.62
CA LYS A 68 -16.14 10.46 -12.06
C LYS A 68 -15.16 11.30 -12.87
N ALA A 69 -14.36 10.66 -13.72
CA ALA A 69 -13.56 11.37 -14.71
C ALA A 69 -14.49 12.00 -15.77
N LYS A 70 -14.33 13.30 -16.01
CA LYS A 70 -14.96 13.98 -17.14
C LYS A 70 -13.99 13.90 -18.31
N LYS A 71 -14.48 13.42 -19.46
CA LYS A 71 -13.71 13.35 -20.72
C LYS A 71 -13.32 14.74 -21.20
#